data_AF-A0A1F5UHM2-F1
#
_entry.id   AF-A0A1F5UHM2-F1
#
_cell.length_a   1.000
_cell.length_b   1.000
_cell.length_c   1.000
_cell.angle_alpha   90.00
_cell.angle_beta   90.00
_cell.angle_gamma   90.00
#
_symmetry.space_group_name_H-M   'P 1'
#
loop_
_entity.id
_entity.type
_entity.pdbx_description
1 polymer ?
#
loop_
_entity_poly.entity_id
_entity_poly.type
_entity_poly.pdbx_seq_one_letter_code
_entity_poly.pdbx_strand_id
1 'polypeptide(L)' 'MGTACYLRDAASLIEEVEKILHIKEGQTTKDEMFHLDVVRCLGCCGLAPVMMIDEKVYGKVKKNEIVDILSKYVKEEEE' A
#
# COMPACT_ATOMS: atom_id res chain seq x y z
N MET A 1 1.99 1.30 12.40
CA MET A 1 3.22 0.68 11.86
C MET A 1 3.93 -0.25 12.85
N GLY A 2 4.52 -1.35 12.37
CA GLY A 2 5.32 -2.29 13.16
C GLY A 2 6.82 -2.08 12.92
N THR A 3 7.66 -2.37 13.92
CA THR A 3 9.11 -2.10 13.88
C THR A 3 9.85 -2.80 12.74
N ALA A 4 9.43 -4.02 12.38
CA ALA A 4 10.02 -4.77 11.27
C ALA A 4 9.78 -4.13 9.89
N CYS A 5 8.61 -3.50 9.68
CA CYS A 5 8.32 -2.77 8.45
C CYS A 5 9.04 -1.42 8.41
N TYR A 6 9.18 -0.75 9.56
CA TYR A 6 9.92 0.51 9.67
C TYR A 6 11.40 0.34 9.30
N LEU A 7 12.05 -0.74 9.76
CA LEU A 7 13.44 -1.07 9.42
C LEU A 7 13.68 -1.39 7.93
N ARG A 8 12.60 -1.61 7.16
CA ARG A 8 12.67 -1.97 5.73
C ARG A 8 12.09 -0.88 4.83
N ASP A 9 12.12 0.36 5.29
CA ASP A 9 11.70 1.53 4.50
C ASP A 9 10.22 1.50 4.07
N ALA A 10 9.34 0.89 4.88
CA ALA A 10 7.90 0.95 4.61
C ALA A 10 7.34 2.39 4.67
N ALA A 11 7.99 3.30 5.39
CA ALA A 11 7.61 4.71 5.44
C ALA A 11 7.73 5.38 4.06
N SER A 12 8.84 5.15 3.37
CA SER A 12 9.06 5.69 2.03
C SER A 12 8.16 5.07 0.96
N LEU A 13 7.59 3.88 1.20
CA LEU A 13 6.54 3.33 0.35
C LEU A 13 5.22 4.09 0.54
N ILE A 14 4.83 4.34 1.80
CA ILE A 14 3.62 5.11 2.13
C ILE A 14 3.70 6.52 1.55
N GLU A 15 4.82 7.23 1.73
CA GLU A 15 5.00 8.57 1.16
C GLU A 15 4.86 8.60 -0.37
N GLU A 16 5.29 7.53 -1.05
CA GLU A 16 5.19 7.46 -2.51
C GLU A 16 3.75 7.21 -2.96
N VAL A 17 3.02 6.36 -2.23
CA VAL A 17 1.57 6.15 -2.44
C VAL A 17 0.79 7.43 -2.18
N GLU A 18 1.09 8.14 -1.09
CA GLU A 18 0.48 9.44 -0.77
C GLU A 18 0.75 10.47 -1.87
N LYS A 19 1.94 10.47 -2.47
CA LYS A 19 2.27 11.35 -3.60
C LYS A 19 1.53 10.99 -4.89
N ILE A 20 1.40 9.70 -5.19
CA ILE A 20 0.73 9.23 -6.42
C ILE A 20 -0.78 9.52 -6.34
N LEU A 21 -1.40 9.13 -5.22
CA LEU A 21 -2.85 9.25 -5.02
C LEU A 21 -3.28 10.63 -4.50
N HIS A 22 -2.33 11.48 -4.10
CA HIS A 22 -2.58 12.78 -3.44
C HIS A 22 -3.49 12.68 -2.20
N ILE A 23 -3.38 11.58 -1.44
CA ILE A 23 -4.11 11.35 -0.20
C ILE A 23 -3.16 11.29 0.99
N LYS A 24 -3.71 11.25 2.21
CA LYS A 24 -2.97 10.97 3.44
C LYS A 24 -3.47 9.68 4.08
N GLU A 25 -2.67 9.14 4.99
CA GLU A 25 -3.11 8.07 5.90
C GLU A 25 -4.51 8.35 6.51
N GLY A 26 -5.41 7.38 6.40
CA GLY A 26 -6.80 7.46 6.87
C GLY A 26 -7.75 8.22 5.95
N GLN A 27 -7.38 8.49 4.69
CA GLN A 27 -8.26 9.13 3.71
C GLN A 27 -8.51 8.24 2.49
N THR A 28 -9.66 8.48 1.87
CA THR A 28 -10.07 7.92 0.58
C THR A 28 -9.67 8.85 -0.54
N THR A 29 -9.19 8.31 -1.66
CA THR A 29 -8.96 9.06 -2.90
C THR A 29 -10.28 9.61 -3.43
N LYS A 30 -10.22 10.75 -4.14
CA LYS A 30 -11.40 11.36 -4.80
C LYS A 30 -12.07 10.45 -5.82
N ASP A 31 -11.34 9.50 -6.37
CA ASP A 31 -11.85 8.50 -7.29
C ASP A 31 -12.68 7.41 -6.59
N GLU A 32 -12.80 7.43 -5.25
CA GLU A 32 -13.49 6.43 -4.43
C GLU A 32 -12.95 4.98 -4.54
N MET A 33 -11.94 4.75 -5.39
CA MET A 33 -11.34 3.43 -5.63
C MET A 33 -10.33 2.98 -4.56
N PHE A 34 -9.64 3.93 -3.90
CA PHE A 34 -8.56 3.60 -2.95
C PHE A 34 -8.73 4.28 -1.60
N HIS A 35 -8.63 3.49 -0.53
CA HIS A 35 -8.56 3.96 0.85
C HIS A 35 -7.20 3.60 1.45
N LEU A 36 -6.45 4.60 1.92
CA LEU A 36 -5.14 4.36 2.53
C LEU A 36 -5.30 4.17 4.04
N ASP A 37 -5.20 2.93 4.50
CA ASP A 37 -5.21 2.61 5.94
C ASP A 37 -3.85 2.07 6.41
N VAL A 38 -3.33 2.62 7.50
CA VAL A 38 -2.03 2.24 8.06
C VAL A 38 -2.22 1.29 9.24
N VAL A 39 -2.23 0.00 8.95
CA VAL A 39 -2.35 -1.03 9.99
C VAL A 39 -1.04 -1.18 10.77
N ARG A 40 -1.15 -1.41 12.08
CA ARG A 40 0.02 -1.48 12.97
C ARG A 40 0.83 -2.76 12.83
N CYS A 41 0.20 -3.91 12.63
CA CYS A 41 0.89 -5.15 12.36
C CYS A 41 -0.09 -6.14 11.71
N LEU A 42 0.31 -6.74 10.59
CA LEU A 42 -0.43 -7.84 9.95
C LEU A 42 0.11 -9.22 10.36
N GLY A 43 1.08 -9.28 11.28
CA GLY A 43 1.71 -10.54 11.72
C GLY A 43 2.70 -11.14 10.70
N CYS A 44 2.84 -10.57 9.50
CA CYS A 44 3.71 -11.06 8.44
C CYS A 44 5.13 -10.45 8.48
N CYS A 45 5.76 -10.38 9.65
CA CYS A 45 7.07 -9.72 9.83
C CYS A 45 8.18 -10.27 8.93
N GLY A 46 8.09 -11.53 8.46
CA GLY A 46 9.06 -12.14 7.55
C GLY A 46 9.01 -11.63 6.10
N LEU A 47 7.90 -10.99 5.69
CA LEU A 47 7.65 -10.56 4.32
C LEU A 47 7.72 -9.03 4.15
N ALA A 48 8.13 -8.31 5.19
CA ALA A 48 8.24 -6.86 5.15
C ALA A 48 9.15 -6.37 3.99
N PRO A 49 8.81 -5.27 3.31
CA PRO A 49 7.58 -4.47 3.41
C PRO A 49 6.34 -5.21 2.87
N VAL A 50 5.22 -5.12 3.62
CA VAL A 50 3.94 -5.75 3.29
C VAL A 50 2.88 -4.68 3.02
N MET A 51 2.08 -4.89 1.99
CA MET A 51 0.88 -4.12 1.66
C MET A 51 -0.29 -5.10 1.51
N MET A 52 -1.49 -4.69 1.89
CA MET A 52 -2.70 -5.48 1.67
C MET A 52 -3.66 -4.64 0.82
N ILE A 53 -4.20 -5.23 -0.24
CA ILE A 53 -5.21 -4.61 -1.09
C ILE A 53 -6.34 -5.63 -1.25
N ASP A 54 -7.56 -5.25 -0.89
CA ASP A 54 -8.77 -6.08 -1.03
C ASP A 54 -8.55 -7.55 -0.61
N GLU A 55 -8.02 -7.74 0.60
CA GLU A 55 -7.66 -9.02 1.22
C GLU A 55 -6.43 -9.77 0.66
N LYS A 56 -5.83 -9.33 -0.45
CA LYS A 56 -4.57 -9.89 -0.97
C LYS A 56 -3.36 -9.26 -0.27
N VAL A 57 -2.54 -10.11 0.36
CA VAL A 57 -1.28 -9.70 0.99
C VAL A 57 -0.14 -9.73 -0.01
N TYR A 58 0.43 -8.57 -0.28
CA TYR A 58 1.64 -8.38 -1.07
C TYR A 58 2.84 -8.22 -0.14
N GLY A 59 3.81 -9.13 -0.23
CA GLY A 59 5.08 -9.05 0.47
C GLY A 59 6.22 -8.59 -0.45
N LYS A 60 7.28 -8.01 0.13
CA LYS A 60 8.46 -7.49 -0.58
C LYS A 60 8.14 -6.42 -1.63
N VAL A 61 7.09 -5.63 -1.40
CA VAL A 61 6.63 -4.63 -2.37
C VAL A 61 7.68 -3.54 -2.55
N LYS A 62 8.01 -3.21 -3.81
CA LYS A 62 8.86 -2.08 -4.16
C LYS A 62 8.04 -0.91 -4.70
N LYS A 63 8.59 0.29 -4.57
CA LYS A 63 8.11 1.55 -5.14
C LYS A 63 7.58 1.42 -6.58
N ASN A 64 8.39 0.85 -7.48
CA ASN A 64 7.99 0.64 -8.88
C ASN A 64 6.83 -0.36 -9.05
N GLU A 65 6.72 -1.35 -8.17
CA GLU A 65 5.63 -2.34 -8.23
C GLU A 65 4.32 -1.77 -7.71
N ILE A 66 4.33 -0.78 -6.82
CA ILE A 66 3.09 -0.16 -6.33
C ILE A 66 2.31 0.49 -7.47
N VAL A 67 2.99 1.19 -8.38
CA VAL A 67 2.35 1.81 -9.56
C VAL A 67 1.72 0.74 -10.46
N ASP A 68 2.41 -0.37 -10.67
CA ASP A 68 1.94 -1.50 -11.48
C ASP A 68 0.75 -2.22 -10.82
N ILE A 69 0.82 -2.41 -9.51
CA ILE A 69 -0.24 -3.00 -8.68
C ILE A 69 -1.48 -2.10 -8.72
N LEU A 70 -1.35 -0.80 -8.41
CA LEU A 70 -2.44 0.17 -8.49
C LEU A 70 -3.09 0.18 -9.87
N SER A 71 -2.28 0.17 -10.94
CA SER A 71 -2.78 0.14 -12.32
C SER A 71 -3.55 -1.14 -12.67
N LYS A 72 -3.22 -2.28 -12.04
CA LYS A 72 -3.99 -3.53 -12.20
C LYS A 72 -5.35 -3.43 -11.52
N TYR A 73 -5.40 -2.90 -10.31
CA TYR A 73 -6.65 -2.74 -9.57
C TYR A 73 -7.60 -1.72 -10.22
N VAL A 74 -7.09 -0.59 -10.73
CA VAL A 74 -7.92 0.36 -11.51
C VAL A 74 -8.54 -0.29 -12.74
N LYS A 75 -7.84 -1.23 -13.39
CA LYS A 75 -8.35 -1.94 -14.57
C LYS A 75 -9.29 -3.09 -14.25
N GLU A 76 -9.12 -3.76 -13.11
CA GLU A 76 -9.97 -4.87 -12.70
C GLU A 76 -11.39 -4.41 -12.30
N GLU A 77 -11.60 -3.15 -11.90
CA GLU A 77 -12.95 -2.62 -11.62
C GLU A 77 -13.72 -2.14 -12.87
N GLU A 78 -13.10 -2.09 -14.05
CA GLU A 78 -13.78 -1.71 -15.31
C GLU A 78 -14.34 -2.91 -16.12
N GLU A 79 -14.27 -4.16 -15.63
CA GLU A 79 -14.89 -5.35 -16.27
C GLU A 79 -16.20 -5.82 -15.60
#